data_AF-K1STR0-F1
#
_entry.id   AF-K1STR0-F1
#
_cell.length_a   1.000
_cell.length_b   1.000
_cell.length_c   1.000
_cell.angle_alpha   90.00
_cell.angle_beta   90.00
_cell.angle_gamma   90.00
#
_symmetry.space_group_name_H-M   'P 1'
#
loop_
_entity.id
_entity.type
_entity.pdbx_description
1 polymer ?
#
loop_
_entity_poly.entity_id
_entity_poly.type
_entity_poly.pdbx_seq_one_letter_code
_entity_poly.pdbx_strand_id
1 'polypeptide(L)'
;DADYAMRCLGVYDVARLPEALLRAGMGSRAELFIAQMQDVLGLGAESRMNTPGTAAGNWVWRLLPGQADAQTAARLLARTQAACRA
;
A
#
# COMPACT_ATOMS: atom_id res chain seq x y z
N ASP A 1 -16.83 -1.93 1.75
CA ASP A 1 -16.27 -0.91 2.67
C ASP A 1 -15.14 -1.54 3.49
N ALA A 2 -14.53 -0.79 4.42
CA ALA A 2 -13.44 -1.28 5.27
C ALA A 2 -13.85 -2.49 6.12
N ASP A 3 -15.10 -2.54 6.60
CA ASP A 3 -15.60 -3.64 7.44
C ASP A 3 -15.68 -4.95 6.67
N TYR A 4 -16.15 -4.90 5.42
CA TYR A 4 -16.13 -6.08 4.54
C TYR A 4 -14.71 -6.60 4.31
N ALA A 5 -13.77 -5.71 3.97
CA ALA A 5 -12.39 -6.10 3.72
C ALA A 5 -11.71 -6.68 4.97
N MET A 6 -11.95 -6.08 6.12
CA MET A 6 -11.50 -6.57 7.44
C MET A 6 -11.98 -8.00 7.71
N ARG A 7 -13.26 -8.30 7.47
CA ARG A 7 -13.79 -9.67 7.61
C ARG A 7 -13.14 -10.64 6.63
N CYS A 8 -12.98 -10.26 5.36
CA CYS A 8 -12.33 -11.13 4.36
C CYS A 8 -10.88 -11.46 4.70
N LEU A 9 -10.16 -10.54 5.33
CA LEU A 9 -8.74 -10.66 5.63
C LEU A 9 -8.46 -11.14 7.07
N GLY A 10 -9.51 -11.36 7.88
CA GLY A 10 -9.38 -11.76 9.29
C GLY A 10 -8.70 -10.69 10.16
N VAL A 11 -8.91 -9.41 9.84
CA VAL A 11 -8.34 -8.26 10.55
C VAL A 11 -9.45 -7.51 11.25
N TYR A 12 -9.26 -7.14 12.51
CA TYR A 12 -10.27 -6.46 13.34
C TYR A 12 -9.83 -5.07 13.82
N ASP A 13 -8.78 -4.54 13.21
CA ASP A 13 -8.23 -3.21 13.47
C ASP A 13 -8.00 -2.52 12.12
N VAL A 14 -8.73 -1.42 11.89
CA VAL A 14 -8.65 -0.67 10.63
C VAL A 14 -7.24 -0.13 10.37
N ALA A 15 -6.45 0.14 11.41
CA ALA A 15 -5.06 0.58 11.27
C ALA A 15 -4.16 -0.50 10.64
N ARG A 16 -4.55 -1.78 10.72
CA ARG A 16 -3.83 -2.91 10.12
C ARG A 16 -4.31 -3.27 8.71
N LEU A 17 -5.44 -2.71 8.28
CA LEU A 17 -6.05 -3.03 6.99
C LEU A 17 -5.14 -2.74 5.80
N PRO A 18 -4.41 -1.61 5.71
CA PRO A 18 -3.52 -1.33 4.57
C PRO A 18 -2.44 -2.40 4.38
N GLU A 19 -1.79 -2.81 5.48
CA GLU A 19 -0.76 -3.84 5.42
C GLU A 19 -1.34 -5.22 5.06
N ALA A 20 -2.54 -5.53 5.54
CA ALA A 20 -3.23 -6.76 5.19
C ALA A 20 -3.60 -6.84 3.70
N LEU A 21 -4.02 -5.71 3.11
CA LEU A 21 -4.27 -5.62 1.67
C LEU A 21 -3.01 -5.83 0.84
N LEU A 22 -1.88 -5.22 1.25
CA LEU A 22 -0.59 -5.45 0.59
C LEU A 22 -0.18 -6.94 0.65
N ARG A 23 -0.28 -7.57 1.82
CA ARG A 23 0.03 -9.00 1.97
C ARG A 23 -0.90 -9.87 1.12
N ALA A 24 -2.20 -9.58 1.09
CA ALA A 24 -3.16 -10.34 0.30
C ALA A 24 -2.91 -10.20 -1.20
N GLY A 25 -2.59 -8.99 -1.68
CA GLY A 25 -2.25 -8.74 -3.07
C GLY A 25 -0.96 -9.45 -3.49
N MET A 26 0.10 -9.35 -2.68
CA MET A 26 1.36 -10.08 -2.88
C MET A 26 1.14 -11.60 -2.80
N GLY A 27 0.30 -12.11 -1.92
CA GLY A 27 0.01 -13.55 -1.81
C GLY A 27 -0.95 -14.09 -2.88
N SER A 28 -1.51 -13.24 -3.74
CA SER A 28 -2.50 -13.66 -4.74
C SER A 28 -1.89 -14.53 -5.84
N ARG A 29 -2.75 -15.20 -6.62
CA ARG A 29 -2.33 -15.97 -7.82
C ARG A 29 -2.06 -15.11 -9.05
N ALA A 30 -2.24 -13.79 -8.96
CA ALA A 30 -2.00 -12.90 -10.10
C ALA A 30 -0.51 -12.95 -10.48
N GLU A 31 -0.23 -12.98 -11.78
CA GLU A 31 1.15 -12.95 -12.30
C GLU A 31 1.85 -11.66 -11.89
N LEU A 32 1.16 -10.53 -12.01
CA LEU A 32 1.65 -9.21 -11.64
C LEU A 32 0.84 -8.62 -10.48
N PHE A 33 1.54 -8.15 -9.45
CA PHE A 33 0.98 -7.34 -8.38
C PHE A 33 1.68 -5.97 -8.39
N ILE A 34 0.88 -4.90 -8.41
CA ILE A 34 1.38 -3.52 -8.33
C ILE A 34 0.79 -2.89 -7.06
N ALA A 35 1.65 -2.25 -6.26
CA ALA A 35 1.25 -1.44 -5.12
C ALA A 35 1.64 0.02 -5.36
N GLN A 36 0.87 0.96 -4.78
CA GLN A 36 1.23 2.36 -4.80
C GLN A 36 2.39 2.64 -3.83
N MET A 37 3.26 3.58 -4.17
CA MET A 37 4.38 3.95 -3.27
C MET A 37 3.86 4.51 -1.93
N GLN A 38 2.72 5.20 -1.95
CA GLN A 38 2.03 5.68 -0.76
C GLN A 38 1.68 4.55 0.21
N ASP A 39 1.22 3.40 -0.29
CA ASP A 39 0.89 2.23 0.52
C ASP A 39 2.16 1.57 1.09
N VAL A 40 3.23 1.49 0.29
CA VAL A 40 4.53 0.94 0.72
C VAL A 40 5.11 1.76 1.87
N LEU A 41 4.96 3.07 1.80
CA LEU A 41 5.38 4.03 2.83
C LEU A 41 4.39 4.13 4.00
N GLY A 42 3.17 3.61 3.87
CA GLY A 42 2.14 3.69 4.90
C GLY A 42 1.59 5.10 5.12
N LEU A 43 1.51 5.91 4.07
CA LEU A 43 1.01 7.28 4.13
C LEU A 43 -0.52 7.34 4.19
N GLY A 44 -1.06 8.45 4.69
CA GLY A 44 -2.49 8.67 4.84
C GLY A 44 -3.13 9.36 3.63
N ALA A 45 -4.36 9.84 3.82
CA ALA A 45 -5.16 10.47 2.77
C ALA A 45 -4.52 11.74 2.17
N GLU A 46 -3.63 12.40 2.89
CA GLU A 46 -2.82 13.54 2.41
C GLU A 46 -1.92 13.18 1.23
N SER A 47 -1.62 11.89 1.04
CA SER A 47 -0.78 11.40 -0.04
C SER A 47 -1.55 11.01 -1.32
N ARG A 48 -2.88 11.19 -1.31
CA ARG A 48 -3.75 10.83 -2.43
C ARG A 48 -3.33 11.56 -3.71
N MET A 49 -3.06 10.78 -4.77
CA MET A 49 -2.64 11.33 -6.06
C MET A 49 -3.76 12.09 -6.78
N ASN A 50 -4.99 11.58 -6.75
CA ASN A 50 -6.10 12.18 -7.50
C ASN A 50 -7.45 11.90 -6.82
N THR A 51 -8.33 12.91 -6.81
CA THR A 51 -9.74 12.83 -6.45
C THR A 51 -10.57 13.13 -7.70
N PRO A 52 -11.16 12.11 -8.35
CA PRO A 52 -11.99 12.32 -9.54
C PRO A 52 -13.12 13.32 -9.27
N GLY A 53 -13.36 14.22 -10.22
CA GLY A 53 -14.38 15.27 -10.10
C GLY A 53 -13.92 16.56 -9.42
N THR A 54 -12.69 16.63 -8.90
CA THR A 54 -12.11 17.90 -8.40
C THR A 54 -11.19 18.52 -9.45
N ALA A 55 -11.26 19.85 -9.59
CA ALA A 55 -10.48 20.58 -10.58
C ALA A 55 -9.08 20.98 -10.09
N ALA A 56 -8.83 20.99 -8.78
CA ALA A 56 -7.59 21.47 -8.17
C ALA A 56 -7.13 20.54 -7.04
N GLY A 57 -5.83 20.60 -6.71
CA GLY A 57 -5.21 19.84 -5.62
C GLY A 57 -4.85 18.38 -5.97
N ASN A 58 -5.01 17.97 -7.23
CA ASN A 58 -4.62 16.65 -7.72
C ASN A 58 -3.22 16.67 -8.34
N TRP A 59 -2.59 15.49 -8.45
CA TRP A 59 -1.30 15.27 -9.11
C TRP A 59 -0.12 16.00 -8.48
N VAL A 60 -0.28 16.44 -7.23
CA VAL A 60 0.73 17.22 -6.50
C VAL A 60 1.57 16.38 -5.55
N TRP A 61 1.21 15.11 -5.31
CA TRP A 61 1.98 14.25 -4.41
C TRP A 61 3.39 14.01 -4.97
N ARG A 62 4.39 14.12 -4.08
CA ARG A 62 5.79 13.87 -4.40
C ARG A 62 6.43 13.07 -3.29
N LEU A 63 7.25 12.10 -3.69
CA LEU A 63 8.18 11.45 -2.77
C LEU A 63 9.19 12.47 -2.27
N LEU A 64 9.31 12.61 -0.94
CA LEU A 64 10.29 13.51 -0.33
C LEU A 64 11.66 12.82 -0.21
N PRO A 65 12.76 13.58 -0.26
CA PRO A 65 14.09 13.05 0.03
C PRO A 65 14.11 12.30 1.37
N GLY A 66 14.67 11.09 1.36
CA GLY A 66 14.81 10.25 2.57
C GLY A 66 13.58 9.45 2.97
N GLN A 67 12.41 9.64 2.35
CA GLN A 67 11.23 8.82 2.67
C GLN A 67 11.34 7.37 2.16
N ALA A 68 11.99 7.16 1.02
CA ALA A 68 12.29 5.83 0.49
C ALA A 68 13.69 5.41 0.95
N ASP A 69 13.79 4.96 2.19
CA ASP A 69 15.05 4.59 2.83
C ASP A 69 15.39 3.09 2.72
N ALA A 70 16.58 2.74 3.20
CA ALA A 70 17.05 1.35 3.20
C ALA A 70 16.15 0.43 4.03
N GLN A 71 15.53 0.94 5.11
CA GLN A 71 14.61 0.16 5.93
C GLN A 71 13.33 -0.19 5.16
N THR A 72 12.80 0.76 4.40
CA THR A 72 11.64 0.56 3.53
C THR A 72 11.94 -0.46 2.44
N ALA A 73 13.11 -0.34 1.79
CA ALA A 73 13.56 -1.31 0.79
C ALA A 73 13.70 -2.72 1.38
N ALA A 74 14.31 -2.85 2.56
CA ALA A 74 14.49 -4.14 3.24
C ALA A 74 13.14 -4.78 3.62
N ARG A 75 12.20 -3.98 4.14
CA ARG A 75 10.83 -4.43 4.44
C ARG A 75 10.10 -4.90 3.18
N LEU A 76 10.25 -4.17 2.07
CA LEU A 76 9.63 -4.54 0.80
C LEU A 76 10.21 -5.86 0.27
N LEU A 77 11.55 -6.00 0.28
CA LEU A 77 12.25 -7.21 -0.13
C LEU A 77 11.82 -8.43 0.71
N ALA A 78 11.77 -8.29 2.04
CA ALA A 78 11.34 -9.38 2.91
C ALA A 78 9.91 -9.85 2.59
N ARG A 79 9.01 -8.92 2.25
CA ARG A 79 7.63 -9.25 1.87
C ARG A 79 7.54 -9.89 0.50
N THR A 80 8.30 -9.43 -0.49
CA THR A 80 8.30 -10.05 -1.83
C THR A 80 8.89 -11.45 -1.78
N GLN A 81 9.95 -11.68 -0.99
CA GLN A 81 10.50 -13.00 -0.74
C GLN A 81 9.49 -13.94 -0.05
N ALA A 82 8.85 -13.49 1.02
CA ALA A 82 7.83 -14.27 1.73
C ALA A 82 6.62 -14.63 0.85
N ALA A 83 6.34 -13.84 -0.18
CA ALA A 83 5.29 -14.08 -1.16
C ALA A 83 5.78 -14.80 -2.44
N CYS A 84 7.04 -15.24 -2.50
CA CYS A 84 7.66 -15.86 -3.68
C CYS A 84 7.59 -14.99 -4.95
N ARG A 85 7.77 -13.67 -4.81
CA ARG A 85 7.80 -12.66 -5.90
C ARG A 85 9.13 -11.92 -6.01
N ALA A 86 10.21 -12.51 -5.51
CA ALA A 86 11.56 -11.96 -5.57
C ALA A 86 12.36 -12.59 -6.72
#